data_AF-A0A6A2FWT4-F1
#
_entry.id   AF-A0A6A2FWT4-F1
#
_cell.length_a   1.000
_cell.length_b   1.000
_cell.length_c   1.000
_cell.angle_alpha   90.00
_cell.angle_beta   90.00
_cell.angle_gamma   90.00
#
_symmetry.space_group_name_H-M   'P 1'
#
loop_
_entity.id
_entity.type
_entity.pdbx_description
1 polymer ?
#
loop_
_entity_poly.entity_id
_entity_poly.type
_entity_poly.pdbx_seq_one_letter_code
_entity_poly.pdbx_strand_id
1 'polypeptide(L)'
;MAEDIKENAMSGGTPARLRGLAANGNSISPTLEEVMNAMGIHTYSFTLAAGEEKDLGHLGYGMYIITSSALGISALFICGSYPDSFISDGGKGRYCDYTDGSKSIVFGRKAVNERFFIKNNQEVERDIRIKKILI
;
A
#
# COMPACT_ATOMS: atom_id res chain seq x y z
N MET A 1 23.90 -22.96 28.32
CA MET A 1 23.40 -21.76 27.60
C MET A 1 24.49 -21.40 26.60
N ALA A 2 24.19 -21.33 25.31
CA ALA A 2 25.19 -20.92 24.33
C ALA A 2 25.49 -19.42 24.53
N GLU A 3 26.77 -19.08 24.70
CA GLU A 3 27.22 -17.70 24.77
C GLU A 3 27.02 -17.04 23.41
N ASP A 4 26.43 -15.85 23.39
CA ASP A 4 26.17 -15.12 22.16
C ASP A 4 27.51 -14.60 21.60
N ILE A 5 28.02 -15.28 20.57
CA ILE A 5 29.27 -14.90 19.91
C ILE A 5 28.96 -13.71 19.01
N LYS A 6 29.54 -12.55 19.33
CA LYS A 6 29.45 -11.36 18.47
C LYS A 6 29.91 -11.70 17.06
N GLU A 7 29.14 -11.30 16.04
CA GLU A 7 29.38 -11.58 14.61
C GLU A 7 30.84 -11.32 14.17
N ASN A 8 31.49 -10.32 14.76
CA ASN A 8 32.89 -9.95 14.52
C ASN A 8 33.93 -10.99 14.99
N ALA A 9 33.55 -11.99 15.80
CA ALA A 9 34.42 -13.04 16.32
C ALA A 9 34.38 -14.34 15.49
N MET A 10 33.58 -14.38 14.41
CA MET A 10 33.60 -15.51 13.49
C MET A 10 34.81 -15.38 12.53
N SER A 11 35.80 -16.25 12.74
CA SER A 11 37.06 -16.35 12.00
C SER A 11 36.84 -16.36 10.48
N GLY A 12 37.35 -15.34 9.78
CA GLY A 12 37.23 -15.17 8.32
C GLY A 12 36.81 -13.76 7.86
N GLY A 13 36.32 -12.93 8.79
CA GLY A 13 36.25 -11.47 8.67
C GLY A 13 35.31 -10.87 7.62
N THR A 14 34.70 -11.69 6.75
CA THR A 14 33.73 -11.22 5.75
C THR A 14 32.38 -11.89 5.98
N PRO A 15 31.37 -11.17 6.49
CA PRO A 15 30.00 -11.65 6.54
C PRO A 15 29.54 -12.13 5.16
N ALA A 16 28.89 -13.29 5.08
CA ALA A 16 28.36 -13.85 3.82
C ALA A 16 27.38 -12.88 3.10
N ARG A 17 26.78 -11.95 3.85
CA ARG A 17 26.14 -10.73 3.35
C ARG A 17 26.59 -9.59 4.25
N LEU A 18 27.38 -8.66 3.72
CA LEU A 18 27.65 -7.40 4.42
C LEU A 18 26.29 -6.76 4.73
N ARG A 19 25.93 -6.61 6.02
CA ARG A 19 24.97 -5.57 6.39
C ARG A 19 25.53 -4.26 5.84
N GLY A 20 24.69 -3.30 5.45
CA GLY A 20 25.23 -1.98 5.10
C GLY A 20 26.12 -1.52 6.25
N LEU A 21 27.41 -1.29 6.02
CA LEU A 21 28.34 -0.79 7.02
C LEU A 21 28.68 0.65 6.66
N ALA A 22 28.60 1.54 7.63
CA ALA A 22 29.08 2.90 7.48
C ALA A 22 30.62 2.90 7.43
N ALA A 23 31.23 3.98 6.92
CA ALA A 23 32.69 4.09 6.79
C ALA A 23 33.46 3.93 8.12
N ASN A 24 32.78 4.12 9.26
CA ASN A 24 33.33 3.93 10.61
C ASN A 24 33.05 2.53 11.21
N GLY A 25 32.54 1.58 10.43
CA GLY A 25 32.28 0.21 10.85
C GLY A 25 30.98 -0.02 11.62
N ASN A 26 30.13 1.02 11.76
CA ASN A 26 28.81 0.87 12.37
C ASN A 26 27.81 0.23 11.39
N SER A 27 26.87 -0.56 11.93
CA SER A 27 25.74 -1.07 11.15
C SER A 27 24.89 0.09 10.64
N ILE A 28 24.62 0.12 9.35
CA ILE A 28 23.57 0.93 8.73
C ILE A 28 22.27 0.15 8.91
N SER A 29 21.42 0.62 9.82
CA SER A 29 20.06 0.11 9.92
C SER A 29 19.27 0.53 8.69
N PRO A 30 18.44 -0.34 8.11
CA PRO A 30 17.53 0.07 7.06
C PRO A 30 16.57 1.14 7.60
N THR A 31 16.21 2.08 6.73
CA THR A 31 15.15 3.04 7.01
C THR A 31 13.80 2.33 7.11
N LEU A 32 12.83 2.94 7.80
CA LEU A 32 11.47 2.40 7.89
C LEU A 32 10.84 2.21 6.51
N GLU A 33 11.12 3.12 5.57
CA GLU A 33 10.62 3.06 4.20
C GLU A 33 11.18 1.85 3.44
N GLU A 34 12.48 1.57 3.56
CA GLU A 34 13.10 0.39 2.96
C GLU A 34 12.51 -0.92 3.51
N VAL A 35 12.28 -0.98 4.83
CA VAL A 35 11.64 -2.15 5.46
C VAL A 35 10.20 -2.31 4.97
N MET A 36 9.43 -1.23 4.93
CA MET A 36 8.05 -1.25 4.44
C MET A 36 7.97 -1.70 2.98
N ASN A 37 8.84 -1.19 2.12
CA ASN A 37 8.90 -1.59 0.71
C ASN A 37 9.31 -3.06 0.56
N ALA A 38 10.29 -3.55 1.34
CA ALA A 38 10.68 -4.96 1.33
C ALA A 38 9.56 -5.90 1.81
N MET A 39 8.71 -5.41 2.71
CA MET A 39 7.50 -6.11 3.20
C MET A 39 6.30 -5.98 2.25
N GLY A 40 6.44 -5.27 1.12
CA GLY A 40 5.34 -5.02 0.19
C GLY A 40 4.24 -4.12 0.75
N ILE A 41 4.54 -3.30 1.77
CA ILE A 41 3.61 -2.36 2.38
C ILE A 41 3.88 -0.97 1.81
N HIS A 42 2.91 -0.41 1.09
CA HIS A 42 3.04 0.92 0.50
C HIS A 42 1.92 1.84 0.99
N THR A 43 2.24 3.12 1.19
CA THR A 43 1.25 4.14 1.56
C THR A 43 1.22 5.23 0.52
N TYR A 44 0.02 5.53 0.02
CA TYR A 44 -0.23 6.64 -0.90
C TYR A 44 -1.15 7.64 -0.20
N SER A 45 -0.88 8.93 -0.36
CA SER A 45 -1.68 10.00 0.21
C SER A 45 -1.79 11.13 -0.79
N PHE A 46 -3.01 11.59 -1.06
CA PHE A 46 -3.29 12.70 -1.96
C PHE A 46 -4.72 13.19 -1.74
N THR A 47 -5.03 14.29 -2.39
CA THR A 47 -6.38 14.86 -2.43
C THR A 47 -6.98 14.61 -3.81
N LEU A 48 -8.29 14.38 -3.87
CA LEU A 48 -9.07 14.30 -5.10
C LEU A 48 -10.14 15.39 -5.10
N ALA A 49 -10.14 16.24 -6.13
CA ALA A 49 -11.19 17.21 -6.36
C ALA A 49 -12.55 16.52 -6.62
N ALA A 50 -13.61 17.31 -6.65
CA ALA A 50 -14.94 16.83 -6.97
C ALA A 50 -14.98 16.18 -8.37
N GLY A 51 -15.49 14.95 -8.47
CA GLY A 51 -15.54 14.20 -9.72
C GLY A 51 -14.19 13.69 -10.24
N GLU A 52 -13.07 14.03 -9.60
CA GLU A 52 -11.73 13.70 -10.08
C GLU A 52 -11.50 12.19 -10.07
N GLU A 53 -10.92 11.69 -11.16
CA GLU A 53 -10.37 10.35 -11.26
C GLU A 53 -8.86 10.44 -11.44
N LYS A 54 -8.14 9.61 -10.69
CA LYS A 54 -6.69 9.53 -10.70
C LYS A 54 -6.23 8.14 -11.10
N ASP A 55 -5.34 8.10 -12.08
CA ASP A 55 -4.58 6.89 -12.46
C ASP A 55 -3.48 6.64 -11.41
N LEU A 56 -3.50 5.46 -10.81
CA LEU A 56 -2.53 4.99 -9.82
C LEU A 56 -1.51 4.01 -10.41
N GLY A 57 -1.64 3.68 -11.69
CA GLY A 57 -0.78 2.76 -12.41
C GLY A 57 -0.94 1.31 -12.01
N HIS A 58 0.12 0.53 -12.21
CA HIS A 58 0.12 -0.89 -11.86
C HIS A 58 0.41 -1.07 -10.37
N LEU A 59 -0.65 -1.17 -9.58
CA LEU A 59 -0.54 -1.44 -8.15
C LEU A 59 -0.45 -2.93 -7.82
N GLY A 60 -0.50 -3.85 -8.78
CA GLY A 60 -0.36 -5.30 -8.55
C GLY A 60 -1.62 -5.96 -7.98
N TYR A 61 -1.45 -7.10 -7.34
CA TYR A 61 -2.52 -7.80 -6.61
C TYR A 61 -2.30 -7.64 -5.12
N GLY A 62 -3.38 -7.72 -4.33
CA GLY A 62 -3.26 -7.72 -2.88
C GLY A 62 -4.41 -7.01 -2.17
N MET A 63 -4.10 -6.56 -0.95
CA MET A 63 -5.05 -5.90 -0.06
C MET A 63 -4.83 -4.40 -0.05
N TYR A 64 -5.92 -3.63 -0.13
CA TYR A 64 -5.90 -2.17 -0.11
C TYR A 64 -6.87 -1.66 0.94
N ILE A 65 -6.35 -0.89 1.89
CA ILE A 65 -7.15 -0.17 2.88
C ILE A 65 -7.23 1.27 2.42
N ILE A 66 -8.44 1.75 2.15
CA ILE A 66 -8.69 3.10 1.66
C ILE A 66 -9.46 3.85 2.72
N THR A 67 -8.99 5.05 3.05
CA THR A 67 -9.60 5.90 4.06
C THR A 67 -9.63 7.34 3.60
N SER A 68 -10.65 8.05 4.06
CA SER A 68 -10.79 9.50 3.96
C SER A 68 -11.23 10.00 5.33
N SER A 69 -10.45 10.90 5.91
CA SER A 69 -10.81 11.50 7.20
C SER A 69 -12.08 12.34 7.09
N ALA A 70 -12.32 12.99 5.96
CA ALA A 70 -13.56 13.73 5.69
C ALA A 70 -14.80 12.83 5.63
N LEU A 71 -14.68 11.58 5.16
CA LEU A 71 -15.78 10.61 5.19
C LEU A 71 -15.96 9.94 6.56
N GLY A 72 -14.91 9.92 7.39
CA GLY A 72 -14.90 9.21 8.67
C GLY A 72 -15.06 7.68 8.54
N ILE A 73 -14.83 7.13 7.33
CA ILE A 73 -15.06 5.72 7.00
C ILE A 73 -13.86 5.20 6.22
N SER A 74 -13.50 3.94 6.47
CA SER A 74 -12.51 3.21 5.70
C SER A 74 -13.12 1.99 5.03
N ALA A 75 -12.53 1.56 3.93
CA ALA A 75 -12.88 0.35 3.21
C ALA A 75 -11.67 -0.55 3.02
N LEU A 76 -11.89 -1.86 3.11
CA LEU A 76 -10.94 -2.90 2.71
C LEU A 76 -11.33 -3.41 1.33
N PHE A 77 -10.35 -3.45 0.44
CA PHE A 77 -10.43 -4.06 -0.88
C PHE A 77 -9.45 -5.23 -0.96
N ILE A 78 -9.87 -6.33 -1.56
CA ILE A 78 -8.98 -7.42 -1.99
C ILE A 78 -9.12 -7.50 -3.50
N CYS A 79 -8.05 -7.16 -4.22
CA CYS A 79 -8.05 -7.02 -5.66
C CYS A 79 -7.12 -8.05 -6.31
N GLY A 80 -7.68 -8.83 -7.24
CA GLY A 80 -6.93 -9.75 -8.11
C GLY A 80 -6.67 -9.16 -9.49
N SER A 81 -6.66 -10.02 -10.49
CA SER A 81 -6.53 -9.65 -11.90
C SER A 81 -7.79 -9.05 -12.51
N TYR A 82 -8.96 -9.39 -11.99
CA TYR A 82 -10.25 -8.95 -12.53
C TYR A 82 -10.66 -7.55 -12.02
N PRO A 83 -11.61 -6.88 -12.71
CA PRO A 83 -12.14 -5.58 -12.30
C PRO A 83 -12.93 -5.62 -10.98
N ASP A 84 -13.64 -6.72 -10.75
CA ASP A 84 -14.36 -6.98 -9.50
C ASP A 84 -13.39 -7.22 -8.35
N SER A 85 -13.75 -6.71 -7.19
CA SER A 85 -12.98 -6.85 -5.96
C SER A 85 -13.89 -7.29 -4.82
N PHE A 86 -13.32 -7.96 -3.81
CA PHE A 86 -14.00 -8.02 -2.52
C PHE A 86 -13.88 -6.66 -1.85
N ILE A 87 -15.00 -6.12 -1.37
CA ILE A 87 -15.07 -4.77 -0.78
C ILE A 87 -15.92 -4.82 0.49
N SER A 88 -15.39 -4.27 1.58
CA SER A 88 -16.16 -4.03 2.79
C SER A 88 -15.82 -2.67 3.38
N ASP A 89 -16.85 -1.84 3.59
CA ASP A 89 -16.78 -0.56 4.27
C ASP A 89 -17.60 -0.54 5.57
N GLY A 90 -17.82 -1.73 6.15
CA GLY A 90 -18.67 -1.90 7.34
C GLY A 90 -20.16 -1.64 7.08
N GLY A 91 -20.61 -1.79 5.84
CA GLY A 91 -22.02 -1.63 5.44
C GLY A 91 -22.45 -0.17 5.28
N LYS A 92 -21.51 0.75 5.06
CA LYS A 92 -21.80 2.18 4.87
C LYS A 92 -22.20 2.53 3.44
N GLY A 93 -21.88 1.66 2.48
CA GLY A 93 -22.26 1.85 1.08
C GLY A 93 -21.63 3.10 0.44
N ARG A 94 -20.41 3.46 0.85
CA ARG A 94 -19.66 4.61 0.33
C ARG A 94 -18.55 4.24 -0.64
N TYR A 95 -18.05 3.00 -0.57
CA TYR A 95 -16.95 2.52 -1.41
C TYR A 95 -17.40 1.39 -2.35
N CYS A 96 -16.98 1.45 -3.60
CA CYS A 96 -17.13 0.37 -4.59
C CYS A 96 -15.90 0.25 -5.50
N ASP A 97 -15.87 -0.80 -6.31
CA ASP A 97 -15.00 -0.91 -7.47
C ASP A 97 -15.68 -0.34 -8.71
N TYR A 98 -15.02 -0.46 -9.85
CA TYR A 98 -15.53 0.03 -11.13
C TYR A 98 -16.62 -0.85 -11.75
N THR A 99 -16.93 -2.03 -11.18
CA THR A 99 -18.07 -2.84 -11.66
C THR A 99 -19.41 -2.22 -11.25
N ASP A 100 -19.46 -1.61 -10.06
CA ASP A 100 -20.57 -0.77 -9.60
C ASP A 100 -20.34 0.69 -10.03
N GLY A 101 -19.20 1.27 -9.65
CA GLY A 101 -18.79 2.62 -10.06
C GLY A 101 -19.67 3.78 -9.58
N SER A 102 -20.76 3.53 -8.84
CA SER A 102 -21.77 4.53 -8.51
C SER A 102 -21.59 5.20 -7.13
N LYS A 103 -20.79 4.61 -6.24
CA LYS A 103 -20.65 5.08 -4.85
C LYS A 103 -19.69 6.26 -4.73
N SER A 104 -19.62 6.84 -3.52
CA SER A 104 -18.86 8.06 -3.24
C SER A 104 -17.40 7.97 -3.67
N ILE A 105 -16.72 6.87 -3.34
CA ILE A 105 -15.34 6.61 -3.76
C ILE A 105 -15.30 5.30 -4.53
N VAL A 106 -14.74 5.36 -5.74
CA VAL A 106 -14.56 4.19 -6.61
C VAL A 106 -13.08 3.85 -6.64
N PHE A 107 -12.70 2.60 -6.36
CA PHE A 107 -11.32 2.15 -6.45
C PHE A 107 -11.23 0.76 -7.05
N GLY A 108 -10.30 0.57 -7.98
CA GLY A 108 -10.05 -0.72 -8.58
C GLY A 108 -9.53 -0.60 -10.00
N ARG A 109 -9.61 -1.69 -10.75
CA ARG A 109 -9.29 -1.73 -12.17
C ARG A 109 -10.56 -1.56 -13.00
N LYS A 110 -10.41 -1.06 -14.23
CA LYS A 110 -11.53 -0.93 -15.17
C LYS A 110 -11.67 -2.17 -16.06
N ALA A 111 -10.56 -2.79 -16.46
CA ALA A 111 -10.56 -4.11 -17.11
C ALA A 111 -9.50 -5.06 -16.52
N VAL A 112 -9.52 -6.31 -17.01
CA VAL A 112 -8.66 -7.40 -16.53
C VAL A 112 -7.18 -7.06 -16.77
N ASN A 113 -6.35 -7.23 -15.75
CA ASN A 113 -4.91 -6.93 -15.76
C ASN A 113 -4.55 -5.48 -16.06
N GLU A 114 -5.50 -4.55 -16.02
CA GLU A 114 -5.24 -3.14 -16.28
C GLU A 114 -4.75 -2.38 -15.05
N ARG A 115 -4.50 -1.08 -15.25
CA ARG A 115 -4.09 -0.11 -14.24
C ARG A 115 -5.19 0.13 -13.21
N PHE A 116 -4.79 0.50 -12.00
CA PHE A 116 -5.71 0.92 -10.94
C PHE A 116 -6.04 2.39 -11.07
N PHE A 117 -7.29 2.71 -10.76
CA PHE A 117 -7.78 4.07 -10.67
C PHE A 117 -8.47 4.27 -9.33
N ILE A 118 -8.55 5.53 -8.91
CA ILE A 118 -9.43 5.96 -7.84
C ILE A 118 -10.21 7.18 -8.27
N LYS A 119 -11.50 7.22 -7.96
CA LYS A 119 -12.38 8.32 -8.31
C LYS A 119 -13.14 8.81 -7.10
N ASN A 120 -13.22 10.12 -6.96
CA ASN A 120 -14.14 10.79 -6.05
C ASN A 120 -15.40 11.18 -6.83
N ASN A 121 -16.49 10.44 -6.66
CA ASN A 121 -17.77 10.77 -7.29
C ASN A 121 -18.54 11.87 -6.54
N GLN A 122 -17.99 12.42 -5.46
CA GLN A 122 -18.68 13.47 -4.71
C GLN A 122 -18.48 14.86 -5.34
N GLU A 123 -19.37 15.79 -5.03
CA GLU A 123 -19.32 17.20 -5.46
C GLU A 123 -18.36 18.06 -4.63
N VAL A 124 -17.55 17.42 -3.79
CA VAL A 124 -16.65 18.08 -2.84
C VAL A 124 -15.33 17.32 -2.79
N GLU A 125 -14.26 18.04 -2.50
CA GLU A 125 -12.91 17.50 -2.39
C GLU A 125 -12.79 16.44 -1.27
N ARG A 126 -11.93 15.44 -1.48
CA ARG A 126 -11.67 14.37 -0.52
C ARG A 126 -10.18 14.10 -0.34
N ASP A 127 -9.77 14.03 0.92
CA ASP A 127 -8.49 13.47 1.31
C ASP A 127 -8.55 11.94 1.17
N ILE A 128 -7.56 11.35 0.50
CA ILE A 128 -7.50 9.91 0.28
C ILE A 128 -6.16 9.41 0.78
N ARG A 129 -6.21 8.36 1.59
CA ARG A 129 -5.06 7.56 1.97
C ARG A 129 -5.30 6.10 1.62
N ILE A 130 -4.34 5.51 0.93
CA ILE A 130 -4.35 4.10 0.54
C ILE A 130 -3.17 3.43 1.23
N LYS A 131 -3.43 2.38 2.01
CA LYS A 131 -2.40 1.45 2.46
C LYS A 131 -2.56 0.14 1.69
N LYS A 132 -1.50 -0.23 0.98
CA LYS A 132 -1.43 -1.44 0.16
C LYS A 132 -0.56 -2.47 0.85
N ILE A 133 -0.95 -3.73 0.77
CA ILE A 133 -0.13 -4.89 1.11
C ILE A 133 -0.12 -5.82 -0.11
N LEU A 134 1.05 -6.02 -0.73
CA LEU A 134 1.22 -6.98 -1.81
C LEU A 134 1.03 -8.42 -1.31
N ILE A 135 0.42 -9.25 -2.15
CA ILE A 135 0.28 -10.70 -1.96
C ILE A 135 0.81 -11.39 -3.22
#